data_AF-A0A965HIU3-F1
#
_entry.id   AF-A0A965HIU3-F1
#
_cell.length_a   1.000
_cell.length_b   1.000
_cell.length_c   1.000
_cell.angle_alpha   90.00
_cell.angle_beta   90.00
_cell.angle_gamma   90.00
#
_symmetry.space_group_name_H-M   'P 1'
#
loop_
_entity.id
_entity.type
_entity.pdbx_description
1 polymer ?
#
loop_
_entity_poly.entity_id
_entity_poly.type
_entity_poly.pdbx_seq_one_letter_code
_entity_poly.pdbx_strand_id
1 'polypeptide(L)'
;GIVHPDDHRRGHADRTLWVEGAVAVLVVIGLYGFVPYNFGFESQARSVFEMLQRFWTDPSTADWHHGMIVPLISIGLILHRAKELEKVAIRPCGWGVGLVVAALGLYWVGYKIDITIVGFLSLQMMIGGLILWLLGWEMMKALAFPYAFLMFAYPFYFLDTIVAFPLRGLMCQMSQIFLNLVGVDTLRVGTALVSAPDYAKGLAQGQRFALDVATPCSGIRSLFALMMVSALYAHLSLEKTWQKLTLFLLSPALAVLGNFARMVMLTVGTIVLGSAVAIGTEEHPTTFHMAAGFFVFIVALGGMVGVSRCLQSIGTSKEKKE
;
A
#
# COMPACT_ATOMS: atom_id res chain seq x y z
N GLY A 1 -45.89 -11.46 28.71
CA GLY A 1 -44.63 -11.46 27.96
C GLY A 1 -44.12 -12.87 27.90
N ILE A 2 -44.21 -13.50 26.73
CA ILE A 2 -43.66 -14.85 26.51
C ILE A 2 -42.28 -14.62 25.89
N VAL A 3 -41.24 -14.67 26.71
CA VAL A 3 -39.85 -14.72 26.23
C VAL A 3 -39.70 -16.08 25.55
N HIS A 4 -39.58 -16.08 24.22
CA HIS A 4 -39.36 -17.31 23.46
C HIS A 4 -38.03 -17.96 23.92
N PRO A 5 -37.97 -19.30 24.12
CA PRO A 5 -36.75 -19.99 24.54
C PRO A 5 -35.57 -19.83 23.56
N ASP A 6 -35.84 -19.44 22.31
CA ASP A 6 -34.82 -19.08 21.32
C ASP A 6 -34.05 -17.79 21.68
N ASP A 7 -34.67 -16.87 22.43
CA ASP A 7 -34.07 -15.57 22.78
C ASP A 7 -32.97 -15.74 23.84
N HIS A 8 -33.18 -16.64 24.81
CA HIS A 8 -32.15 -17.02 25.79
C HIS A 8 -30.98 -17.78 25.19
N ARG A 9 -31.20 -18.63 24.17
CA ARG A 9 -30.11 -19.35 23.46
C ARG A 9 -29.29 -18.41 22.59
N ARG A 10 -29.92 -17.45 21.90
CA ARG A 10 -29.21 -16.43 21.10
C ARG A 10 -28.35 -15.53 21.98
N GLY A 11 -28.89 -15.01 23.08
CA GLY A 11 -28.13 -14.14 23.99
C GLY A 11 -26.93 -14.84 24.64
N HIS A 12 -27.02 -16.15 24.92
CA HIS A 12 -25.90 -16.90 25.48
C HIS A 12 -24.84 -17.26 24.43
N ALA A 13 -25.23 -17.55 23.19
CA ALA A 13 -24.32 -17.80 22.08
C ALA A 13 -23.56 -16.53 21.68
N ASP A 14 -24.24 -15.38 21.65
CA ASP A 14 -23.59 -14.08 21.39
C ASP A 14 -22.56 -13.75 22.48
N ARG A 15 -22.92 -13.93 23.76
CA ARG A 15 -21.98 -13.65 24.86
C ARG A 15 -20.74 -14.52 24.82
N THR A 16 -20.88 -15.80 24.47
CA THR A 16 -19.73 -16.71 24.32
C THR A 16 -18.82 -16.27 23.17
N LEU A 17 -19.40 -15.91 22.02
CA LEU A 17 -18.63 -15.42 20.87
C LEU A 17 -17.88 -14.12 21.18
N TRP A 18 -18.49 -13.19 21.92
CA TRP A 18 -17.83 -11.96 22.36
C TRP A 18 -16.62 -12.25 23.27
N VAL A 19 -16.74 -13.22 24.17
CA VAL A 19 -15.64 -13.64 25.04
C VAL A 19 -14.53 -14.33 24.23
N GLU A 20 -14.88 -15.27 23.34
CA GLU A 20 -13.92 -15.94 22.47
C GLU A 20 -13.18 -14.96 21.56
N GLY A 21 -13.90 -13.99 20.99
CA GLY A 21 -13.31 -12.91 20.20
C GLY A 21 -12.37 -12.03 21.01
N ALA A 22 -12.77 -11.62 22.23
CA ALA A 22 -11.92 -10.83 23.11
C ALA A 22 -10.64 -11.57 23.50
N VAL A 23 -10.75 -12.86 23.84
CA VAL A 23 -9.60 -13.72 24.14
C VAL A 23 -8.69 -13.86 22.92
N ALA A 24 -9.25 -14.09 21.73
CA ALA A 24 -8.48 -14.18 20.50
C ALA A 24 -7.69 -12.89 20.21
N VAL A 25 -8.31 -11.72 20.40
CA VAL A 25 -7.63 -10.41 20.27
C VAL A 25 -6.52 -10.27 21.30
N LEU A 26 -6.76 -10.61 22.57
CA LEU A 26 -5.74 -10.56 23.61
C LEU A 26 -4.56 -11.49 23.32
N VAL A 27 -4.82 -12.69 22.79
CA VAL A 27 -3.77 -13.64 22.39
C VAL A 27 -2.94 -13.08 21.23
N VAL A 28 -3.57 -12.48 20.23
CA VAL A 28 -2.86 -11.84 19.11
C VAL A 28 -2.00 -10.67 19.61
N ILE A 29 -2.55 -9.81 20.47
CA ILE A 29 -1.81 -8.69 21.07
C ILE A 29 -0.65 -9.21 21.93
N GLY A 30 -0.89 -10.25 22.74
CA GLY A 30 0.14 -10.93 23.53
C GLY A 30 1.30 -11.43 22.68
N LEU A 31 0.99 -12.26 21.68
CA LEU A 31 1.97 -12.91 20.82
C LEU A 31 2.71 -11.93 19.92
N TYR A 32 2.01 -11.05 19.20
CA TYR A 32 2.64 -10.17 18.21
C TYR A 32 3.12 -8.84 18.78
N GLY A 33 2.61 -8.44 19.96
CA GLY A 33 2.97 -7.19 20.63
C GLY A 33 4.06 -7.33 21.68
N PHE A 34 4.12 -8.46 22.41
CA PHE A 34 5.03 -8.60 23.54
C PHE A 34 6.07 -9.71 23.39
N VAL A 35 5.85 -10.69 22.51
CA VAL A 35 6.86 -11.74 22.28
C VAL A 35 7.93 -11.24 21.32
N PRO A 36 9.21 -11.26 21.70
CA PRO A 36 10.30 -10.88 20.82
C PRO A 36 10.38 -11.83 19.61
N TYR A 37 10.36 -11.26 18.41
CA TYR A 37 10.26 -12.00 17.16
C TYR A 37 11.54 -11.94 16.31
N ASN A 38 12.18 -10.79 16.20
CA ASN A 38 13.30 -10.61 15.26
C ASN A 38 14.34 -9.64 15.83
N PHE A 39 15.61 -9.98 15.67
CA PHE A 39 16.74 -9.11 16.06
C PHE A 39 17.06 -8.11 14.97
N GLY A 40 16.93 -8.51 13.70
CA GLY A 40 17.30 -7.67 12.56
C GLY A 40 18.79 -7.34 12.63
N PHE A 41 19.13 -6.04 12.71
CA PHE A 41 20.52 -5.58 12.87
C PHE A 41 20.83 -5.07 14.29
N GLU A 42 19.92 -5.28 15.24
CA GLU A 42 20.03 -4.72 16.58
C GLU A 42 20.31 -5.79 17.65
N SER A 43 20.75 -5.34 18.83
CA SER A 43 21.12 -6.21 19.95
C SER A 43 19.93 -6.75 20.74
N GLN A 44 18.72 -6.22 20.51
CA GLN A 44 17.49 -6.66 21.19
C GLN A 44 16.45 -7.11 20.16
N ALA A 45 15.84 -8.26 20.43
CA ALA A 45 14.73 -8.76 19.62
C ALA A 45 13.48 -7.90 19.87
N ARG A 46 12.84 -7.48 18.79
CA ARG A 46 11.61 -6.68 18.80
C ARG A 46 10.41 -7.52 18.46
N SER A 47 9.24 -7.11 18.95
CA SER A 47 7.98 -7.76 18.58
C SER A 47 7.53 -7.33 17.18
N VAL A 48 6.62 -8.09 16.56
CA VAL A 48 6.10 -7.79 15.21
C VAL A 48 5.40 -6.42 15.17
N PHE A 49 4.68 -6.05 16.23
CA PHE A 49 4.02 -4.74 16.31
C PHE A 49 5.00 -3.59 16.48
N GLU A 50 6.06 -3.76 17.28
CA GLU A 50 7.13 -2.74 17.39
C GLU A 50 7.83 -2.53 16.05
N MET A 51 8.04 -3.60 15.28
CA MET A 51 8.60 -3.49 13.94
C MET A 51 7.66 -2.74 12.99
N LEU A 52 6.36 -3.06 12.97
CA LEU A 52 5.38 -2.32 12.18
C LEU A 52 5.34 -0.84 12.57
N GLN A 53 5.31 -0.55 13.86
CA GLN A 53 5.32 0.82 14.37
C GLN A 53 6.57 1.58 13.90
N ARG A 54 7.74 0.93 13.89
CA ARG A 54 8.97 1.53 13.36
C ARG A 54 8.84 1.82 11.88
N PHE A 55 8.40 0.85 11.07
CA PHE A 55 8.20 1.08 9.63
C PHE A 55 7.25 2.25 9.34
N TRP A 56 6.27 2.46 10.23
CA TRP A 56 5.27 3.51 10.09
C TRP A 56 5.72 4.88 10.61
N THR A 57 6.75 4.97 11.46
CA THR A 57 7.11 6.23 12.15
C THR A 57 8.56 6.67 11.93
N ASP A 58 9.48 5.74 11.64
CA ASP A 58 10.90 6.03 11.46
C ASP A 58 11.10 6.80 10.14
N PRO A 59 11.77 7.98 10.15
CA PRO A 59 12.06 8.74 8.94
C PRO A 59 12.88 7.98 7.90
N SER A 60 13.71 7.03 8.33
CA SER A 60 14.50 6.18 7.43
C SER A 60 13.65 5.23 6.60
N THR A 61 12.42 4.94 7.03
CA THR A 61 11.46 4.06 6.35
C THR A 61 10.22 4.82 5.87
N ALA A 62 10.37 6.10 5.52
CA ALA A 62 9.29 6.99 5.10
C ALA A 62 8.42 6.46 3.93
N ASP A 63 8.92 5.49 3.16
CA ASP A 63 8.17 4.85 2.08
C ASP A 63 6.96 4.03 2.58
N TRP A 64 6.97 3.61 3.85
CA TRP A 64 5.95 2.76 4.46
C TRP A 64 5.04 3.48 5.48
N HIS A 65 5.20 4.79 5.67
CA HIS A 65 4.36 5.58 6.61
C HIS A 65 2.86 5.50 6.31
N HIS A 66 2.49 5.30 5.03
CA HIS A 66 1.10 5.08 4.65
C HIS A 66 0.49 3.83 5.29
N GLY A 67 1.29 2.84 5.71
CA GLY A 67 0.79 1.63 6.36
C GLY A 67 0.06 1.90 7.69
N MET A 68 0.36 3.02 8.37
CA MET A 68 -0.24 3.38 9.65
C MET A 68 -1.77 3.58 9.56
N ILE A 69 -2.26 4.12 8.44
CA ILE A 69 -3.69 4.40 8.25
C ILE A 69 -4.47 3.16 7.82
N VAL A 70 -3.80 2.12 7.31
CA VAL A 70 -4.42 0.93 6.73
C VAL A 70 -5.29 0.15 7.73
N PRO A 71 -4.83 -0.14 8.98
CA PRO A 71 -5.69 -0.77 9.98
C PRO A 71 -6.92 0.06 10.31
N LEU A 72 -6.78 1.39 10.39
CA LEU A 72 -7.90 2.31 10.66
C LEU A 72 -8.93 2.30 9.55
N ILE A 73 -8.49 2.32 8.28
CA ILE A 73 -9.36 2.18 7.11
C ILE A 73 -10.05 0.82 7.12
N SER A 74 -9.33 -0.26 7.42
CA SER A 74 -9.89 -1.61 7.47
C SER A 74 -10.99 -1.73 8.52
N ILE A 75 -10.77 -1.19 9.73
CA ILE A 75 -11.79 -1.10 10.77
C ILE A 75 -12.96 -0.24 10.29
N GLY A 76 -12.69 0.92 9.69
CA GLY A 76 -13.72 1.80 9.13
C GLY A 76 -14.59 1.10 8.08
N LEU A 77 -14.01 0.28 7.20
CA LEU A 77 -14.73 -0.52 6.20
C LEU A 77 -15.64 -1.57 6.84
N ILE A 78 -15.17 -2.22 7.92
CA ILE A 78 -15.97 -3.18 8.68
C ILE A 78 -17.13 -2.47 9.37
N LEU A 79 -16.88 -1.36 10.05
CA LEU A 79 -17.89 -0.57 10.74
C LEU A 79 -18.94 -0.01 9.77
N HIS A 80 -18.51 0.45 8.59
CA HIS A 80 -19.41 0.93 7.54
C HIS A 80 -20.40 -0.15 7.06
N ARG A 81 -19.99 -1.43 7.11
CA ARG A 81 -20.82 -2.58 6.74
C ARG A 81 -21.37 -3.37 7.92
N ALA A 82 -21.30 -2.84 9.14
CA ALA A 82 -21.68 -3.59 10.35
C ALA A 82 -23.09 -4.19 10.25
N LYS A 83 -24.08 -3.41 9.80
CA LYS A 83 -25.48 -3.86 9.62
C LYS A 83 -25.66 -4.95 8.55
N GLU A 84 -24.77 -5.01 7.57
CA GLU A 84 -24.77 -6.06 6.54
C GLU A 84 -24.11 -7.32 7.10
N LEU A 85 -23.01 -7.15 7.83
CA LEU A 85 -22.27 -8.24 8.47
C LEU A 85 -23.09 -8.94 9.56
N GLU A 86 -23.93 -8.22 10.30
CA GLU A 86 -24.87 -8.80 11.28
C GLU A 86 -25.86 -9.80 10.65
N LYS A 87 -26.15 -9.66 9.35
CA LYS A 87 -27.05 -10.58 8.62
C LYS A 87 -26.33 -11.82 8.13
N VAL A 88 -25.00 -11.85 8.14
CA VAL A 88 -24.20 -12.97 7.68
C VAL A 88 -24.22 -14.07 8.74
N ALA A 89 -24.59 -15.28 8.33
CA ALA A 89 -24.67 -16.41 9.24
C ALA A 89 -23.28 -16.79 9.77
N ILE A 90 -23.13 -16.78 11.09
CA ILE A 90 -21.92 -17.22 11.78
C ILE A 90 -21.89 -18.76 11.78
N ARG A 91 -20.89 -19.33 11.11
CA ARG A 91 -20.71 -20.78 10.96
C ARG A 91 -19.24 -21.16 11.15
N PRO A 92 -18.79 -21.33 12.41
CA PRO A 92 -17.41 -21.68 12.74
C PRO A 92 -16.86 -22.81 11.85
N CYS A 93 -15.63 -22.65 11.35
CA CYS A 93 -15.01 -23.60 10.44
C CYS A 93 -13.73 -24.18 11.02
N GLY A 94 -13.65 -25.53 11.12
CA GLY A 94 -12.47 -26.22 11.62
C GLY A 94 -11.19 -25.98 10.80
N TRP A 95 -11.32 -25.63 9.51
CA TRP A 95 -10.18 -25.19 8.69
C TRP A 95 -9.49 -23.95 9.25
N GLY A 96 -10.21 -23.09 9.97
CA GLY A 96 -9.63 -21.94 10.66
C GLY A 96 -8.59 -22.34 11.71
N VAL A 97 -8.80 -23.44 12.42
CA VAL A 97 -7.81 -24.00 13.37
C VAL A 97 -6.54 -24.40 12.63
N GLY A 98 -6.67 -25.10 11.51
CA GLY A 98 -5.52 -25.45 10.66
C GLY A 98 -4.74 -24.23 10.21
N LEU A 99 -5.43 -23.15 9.81
CA LEU A 99 -4.79 -21.90 9.41
C LEU A 99 -4.12 -21.17 10.57
N VAL A 100 -4.72 -21.19 11.78
CA VAL A 100 -4.10 -20.65 13.01
C VAL A 100 -2.84 -21.43 13.36
N VAL A 101 -2.87 -22.76 13.31
CA VAL A 101 -1.68 -23.60 13.55
C VAL A 101 -0.61 -23.33 12.50
N ALA A 102 -0.98 -23.20 11.23
CA ALA A 102 -0.05 -22.82 10.17
C ALA A 102 0.55 -21.43 10.40
N ALA A 103 -0.23 -20.46 10.88
CA ALA A 103 0.27 -19.14 11.27
C ALA A 103 1.29 -19.25 12.41
N LEU A 104 1.00 -19.99 13.48
CA LEU A 104 1.96 -20.21 14.56
C LEU A 104 3.25 -20.90 14.07
N GLY A 105 3.13 -21.88 13.18
CA GLY A 105 4.27 -22.52 12.54
C GLY A 105 5.10 -21.54 11.71
N LEU A 106 4.43 -20.68 10.93
CA LEU A 106 5.10 -19.65 10.13
C LEU A 106 5.78 -18.60 11.01
N TYR A 107 5.13 -18.16 12.10
CA TYR A 107 5.74 -17.30 13.12
C TYR A 107 7.01 -17.93 13.67
N TRP A 108 6.94 -19.20 14.08
CA TRP A 108 8.10 -19.89 14.67
C TRP A 108 9.24 -20.06 13.67
N VAL A 109 8.95 -20.44 12.43
CA VAL A 109 9.94 -20.53 11.35
C VAL A 109 10.57 -19.17 11.11
N GLY A 110 9.76 -18.12 10.97
CA GLY A 110 10.19 -16.75 10.74
C GLY A 110 11.08 -16.19 11.85
N TYR A 111 10.75 -16.51 13.11
CA TYR A 111 11.59 -16.24 14.28
C TYR A 111 12.94 -16.96 14.17
N LYS A 112 12.96 -18.23 13.77
CA LYS A 112 14.20 -19.02 13.67
C LYS A 112 15.14 -18.59 12.56
N ILE A 113 14.58 -18.16 11.43
CA ILE A 113 15.38 -17.67 10.28
C ILE A 113 15.65 -16.17 10.34
N ASP A 114 15.13 -15.49 11.35
CA ASP A 114 15.25 -14.04 11.57
C ASP A 114 14.80 -13.21 10.35
N ILE A 115 13.65 -13.56 9.77
CA ILE A 115 13.06 -12.81 8.65
C ILE A 115 11.77 -12.09 9.08
N THR A 116 11.80 -10.76 8.98
CA THR A 116 10.72 -9.86 9.39
C THR A 116 9.40 -10.12 8.66
N ILE A 117 9.44 -10.24 7.33
CA ILE A 117 8.21 -10.32 6.51
C ILE A 117 7.40 -11.58 6.75
N VAL A 118 8.07 -12.64 7.17
CA VAL A 118 7.43 -13.91 7.55
C VAL A 118 6.55 -13.70 8.79
N GLY A 119 6.93 -12.80 9.70
CA GLY A 119 6.15 -12.41 10.87
C GLY A 119 4.89 -11.64 10.50
N PHE A 120 4.97 -10.73 9.53
CA PHE A 120 3.80 -10.01 9.01
C PHE A 120 2.84 -10.94 8.27
N LEU A 121 3.36 -11.87 7.45
CA LEU A 121 2.53 -12.86 6.78
C LEU A 121 1.87 -13.81 7.79
N SER A 122 2.59 -14.18 8.85
CA SER A 122 2.03 -14.95 9.97
C SER A 122 0.89 -14.19 10.65
N LEU A 123 1.05 -12.89 10.93
CA LEU A 123 -0.01 -12.06 11.51
C LEU A 123 -1.24 -12.02 10.59
N GLN A 124 -1.04 -11.83 9.29
CA GLN A 124 -2.12 -11.83 8.30
C GLN A 124 -2.85 -13.19 8.29
N MET A 125 -2.11 -14.30 8.28
CA MET A 125 -2.72 -15.64 8.33
C MET A 125 -3.42 -15.90 9.67
N MET A 126 -2.88 -15.43 10.79
CA MET A 126 -3.50 -15.53 12.11
C MET A 126 -4.86 -14.84 12.13
N ILE A 127 -4.94 -13.59 11.65
CA ILE A 127 -6.20 -12.85 11.58
C ILE A 127 -7.22 -13.59 10.70
N GLY A 128 -6.81 -14.07 9.53
CA GLY A 128 -7.69 -14.82 8.62
C GLY A 128 -8.15 -16.16 9.22
N GLY A 129 -7.24 -16.85 9.92
CA GLY A 129 -7.51 -18.10 10.64
C GLY A 129 -8.53 -17.92 11.76
N LEU A 130 -8.40 -16.84 12.54
CA LEU A 130 -9.36 -16.50 13.60
C LEU A 130 -10.73 -16.13 13.03
N ILE A 131 -10.79 -15.36 11.93
CA ILE A 131 -12.06 -15.06 11.25
C ILE A 131 -12.73 -16.35 10.77
N LEU A 132 -11.99 -17.25 10.12
CA LEU A 132 -12.54 -18.52 9.66
C LEU A 132 -12.94 -19.45 10.81
N TRP A 133 -12.14 -19.49 11.88
CA TRP A 133 -12.38 -20.36 13.02
C TRP A 133 -13.63 -19.92 13.79
N LEU A 134 -13.74 -18.63 14.12
CA LEU A 134 -14.82 -18.10 14.96
C LEU A 134 -16.08 -17.75 14.15
N LEU A 135 -15.92 -17.21 12.94
CA LEU A 135 -17.03 -16.62 12.17
C LEU A 135 -17.42 -17.43 10.94
N GLY A 136 -16.47 -18.15 10.34
CA GLY A 136 -16.70 -19.05 9.21
C GLY A 136 -16.43 -18.45 7.83
N TRP A 137 -16.64 -19.28 6.80
CA TRP A 137 -16.37 -18.94 5.41
C TRP A 137 -17.21 -17.79 4.87
N GLU A 138 -18.50 -17.71 5.24
CA GLU A 138 -19.39 -16.66 4.75
C GLU A 138 -18.97 -15.29 5.29
N MET A 139 -18.57 -15.22 6.56
CA MET A 139 -18.00 -14.00 7.13
C MET A 139 -16.66 -13.65 6.50
N MET A 140 -15.78 -14.63 6.26
CA MET A 140 -14.51 -14.39 5.58
C MET A 140 -14.69 -13.82 4.18
N LYS A 141 -15.69 -14.30 3.42
CA LYS A 141 -16.04 -13.73 2.10
C LYS A 141 -16.53 -12.28 2.23
N ALA A 142 -17.37 -12.00 3.22
CA ALA A 142 -17.87 -10.65 3.47
C ALA A 142 -16.75 -9.68 3.90
N LEU A 143 -15.77 -10.18 4.66
CA LEU A 143 -14.58 -9.45 5.12
C LEU A 143 -13.39 -9.54 4.17
N ALA A 144 -13.51 -10.20 3.02
CA ALA A 144 -12.37 -10.51 2.15
C ALA A 144 -11.60 -9.25 1.72
N PHE A 145 -12.32 -8.15 1.43
CA PHE A 145 -11.69 -6.90 1.06
C PHE A 145 -10.99 -6.21 2.24
N PRO A 146 -11.64 -5.88 3.39
CA PRO A 146 -10.94 -5.35 4.55
C PRO A 146 -9.74 -6.21 5.00
N TYR A 147 -9.90 -7.52 4.96
CA TYR A 147 -8.83 -8.47 5.28
C TYR A 147 -7.66 -8.36 4.30
N ALA A 148 -7.90 -8.41 2.99
CA ALA A 148 -6.84 -8.27 1.99
C ALA A 148 -6.21 -6.88 2.02
N PHE A 149 -6.99 -5.84 2.34
CA PHE A 149 -6.52 -4.46 2.44
C PHE A 149 -5.47 -4.29 3.54
N LEU A 150 -5.51 -5.07 4.62
CA LEU A 150 -4.46 -5.07 5.65
C LEU A 150 -3.06 -5.37 5.12
N MET A 151 -2.93 -6.04 3.97
CA MET A 151 -1.62 -6.27 3.36
C MET A 151 -0.89 -4.96 3.04
N PHE A 152 -1.60 -3.87 2.70
CA PHE A 152 -0.97 -2.56 2.48
C PHE A 152 -0.30 -1.98 3.75
N ALA A 153 -0.58 -2.53 4.94
CA ALA A 153 0.07 -2.11 6.17
C ALA A 153 1.50 -2.64 6.29
N TYR A 154 1.86 -3.67 5.52
CA TYR A 154 3.11 -4.40 5.65
C TYR A 154 4.17 -3.95 4.64
N PRO A 155 5.44 -3.80 5.06
CA PRO A 155 6.53 -3.46 4.17
C PRO A 155 6.99 -4.67 3.36
N PHE A 156 6.53 -4.76 2.11
CA PHE A 156 6.98 -5.76 1.15
C PHE A 156 8.26 -5.32 0.43
N TYR A 157 9.40 -5.36 1.14
CA TYR A 157 10.70 -4.88 0.62
C TYR A 157 11.11 -5.54 -0.71
N PHE A 158 10.78 -6.81 -0.94
CA PHE A 158 11.09 -7.50 -2.19
C PHE A 158 10.40 -6.88 -3.40
N LEU A 159 9.26 -6.20 -3.22
CA LEU A 159 8.57 -5.52 -4.30
C LEU A 159 9.30 -4.26 -4.76
N ASP A 160 10.18 -3.67 -3.96
CA ASP A 160 11.03 -2.58 -4.46
C ASP A 160 11.90 -3.09 -5.60
N THR A 161 12.66 -4.15 -5.36
CA THR A 161 13.57 -4.72 -6.37
C THR A 161 12.81 -5.27 -7.58
N ILE A 162 11.69 -5.95 -7.36
CA ILE A 162 10.96 -6.66 -8.43
C ILE A 162 10.04 -5.71 -9.22
N VAL A 163 9.44 -4.71 -8.58
CA VAL A 163 8.40 -3.87 -9.18
C VAL A 163 8.84 -2.42 -9.28
N ALA A 164 9.22 -1.79 -8.17
CA ALA A 164 9.45 -0.35 -8.17
C ALA A 164 10.74 0.04 -8.92
N PHE A 165 11.82 -0.73 -8.81
CA PHE A 165 13.07 -0.46 -9.50
C PHE A 165 12.94 -0.51 -11.04
N PRO A 166 12.32 -1.55 -11.65
CA PRO A 166 12.02 -1.54 -13.09
C PRO A 166 11.13 -0.37 -13.52
N LEU A 167 10.09 -0.06 -12.73
CA LEU A 167 9.18 1.05 -13.03
C LEU A 167 9.88 2.41 -12.95
N ARG A 168 10.82 2.59 -12.02
CA ARG A 168 11.70 3.78 -11.96
C ARG A 168 12.53 3.93 -13.23
N GLY A 169 13.14 2.83 -13.70
CA GLY A 169 13.90 2.81 -14.95
C GLY A 169 13.05 3.20 -16.17
N LEU A 170 11.83 2.64 -16.26
CA LEU A 170 10.86 2.97 -17.31
C LEU A 170 10.46 4.45 -17.26
N MET A 171 10.09 4.93 -16.08
CA MET A 171 9.71 6.32 -15.83
C MET A 171 10.84 7.29 -16.24
N CYS A 172 12.07 7.01 -15.83
CA CYS A 172 13.24 7.82 -16.19
C CYS A 172 13.50 7.81 -17.71
N GLN A 173 13.34 6.66 -18.36
CA GLN A 173 13.44 6.55 -19.82
C GLN A 173 12.38 7.39 -20.54
N MET A 174 11.12 7.33 -20.09
CA MET A 174 10.04 8.13 -20.66
C MET A 174 10.31 9.62 -20.50
N SER A 175 10.77 10.06 -19.32
CA SER A 175 11.16 11.45 -19.08
C SER A 175 12.29 11.91 -19.97
N GLN A 176 13.34 11.09 -20.14
CA GLN A 176 14.45 11.42 -21.03
C GLN A 176 13.98 11.62 -22.48
N ILE A 177 13.20 10.67 -23.02
CA ILE A 177 12.68 10.75 -24.39
C ILE A 177 11.86 12.02 -24.56
N PHE A 178 10.94 12.29 -23.63
CA PHE A 178 10.09 13.48 -23.68
C PHE A 178 10.89 14.78 -23.61
N LEU A 179 11.85 14.88 -22.69
CA LEU A 179 12.65 16.10 -22.51
C LEU A 179 13.53 16.37 -23.73
N ASN A 180 14.16 15.34 -24.30
CA ASN A 180 14.93 15.47 -25.55
C ASN A 180 14.04 15.91 -26.72
N LEU A 181 12.81 15.39 -26.82
CA LEU A 181 11.86 15.81 -27.86
C LEU A 181 11.45 17.29 -27.73
N VAL A 182 11.40 17.82 -26.51
CA VAL A 182 11.06 19.23 -26.22
C VAL A 182 12.31 20.13 -26.24
N GLY A 183 13.47 19.61 -26.67
CA GLY A 183 14.72 20.37 -26.82
C GLY A 183 15.49 20.58 -25.53
N VAL A 184 15.24 19.75 -24.50
CA VAL A 184 16.02 19.72 -23.27
C VAL A 184 16.94 18.50 -23.32
N ASP A 185 18.20 18.72 -23.69
CA ASP A 185 19.17 17.64 -23.84
C ASP A 185 19.48 16.97 -22.49
N THR A 186 19.17 15.68 -22.41
CA THR A 186 19.28 14.86 -21.20
C THR A 186 19.93 13.51 -21.45
N LEU A 187 20.68 13.10 -20.43
CA LEU A 187 21.29 11.79 -20.33
C LEU A 187 20.74 11.07 -19.11
N ARG A 188 20.53 9.77 -19.25
CA ARG A 188 20.14 8.88 -18.15
C ARG A 188 21.39 8.18 -17.62
N VAL A 189 21.62 8.28 -16.31
CA VAL A 189 22.68 7.58 -15.59
C VAL A 189 22.04 6.70 -14.53
N GLY A 190 21.88 5.41 -14.82
CA GLY A 190 21.09 4.51 -13.97
C GLY A 190 19.63 4.95 -13.89
N THR A 191 19.15 5.25 -12.67
CA THR A 191 17.82 5.85 -12.45
C THR A 191 17.85 7.37 -12.41
N ALA A 192 19.02 8.01 -12.45
CA ALA A 192 19.15 9.46 -12.44
C ALA A 192 18.99 10.05 -13.86
N LEU A 193 18.43 11.26 -13.92
CA LEU A 193 18.30 12.05 -15.13
C LEU A 193 19.14 13.32 -14.99
N VAL A 194 20.12 13.49 -15.85
CA VAL A 194 21.06 14.62 -15.80
C VAL A 194 21.06 15.36 -17.13
N SER A 195 21.30 16.67 -17.07
CA SER A 195 21.55 17.48 -18.26
C SER A 195 22.74 16.95 -19.05
N ALA A 196 22.61 16.91 -20.38
CA ALA A 196 23.70 16.60 -21.28
C ALA A 196 24.78 17.71 -21.21
N PRO A 197 26.07 17.38 -21.46
CA PRO A 197 27.12 18.38 -21.55
C PRO A 197 26.86 19.31 -22.75
N ASP A 198 27.02 20.61 -22.55
CA ASP A 198 26.97 21.63 -23.61
C ASP A 198 28.36 22.28 -23.70
N TYR A 199 29.22 21.69 -24.52
CA TYR A 199 30.59 22.17 -24.73
C TYR A 199 30.65 23.57 -25.34
N ALA A 200 29.63 23.97 -26.10
CA ALA A 200 29.57 25.32 -26.69
C ALA A 200 29.33 26.40 -25.62
N LYS A 201 28.66 26.05 -24.51
CA LYS A 201 28.47 26.92 -23.35
C LYS A 201 29.42 26.62 -22.18
N GLY A 202 30.37 25.71 -22.36
CA GLY A 202 31.29 25.26 -21.31
C GLY A 202 30.61 24.53 -20.13
N LEU A 203 29.40 24.01 -20.33
CA LEU A 203 28.65 23.32 -19.28
C LEU A 203 29.00 21.83 -19.28
N ALA A 204 29.50 21.35 -18.14
CA ALA A 204 29.71 19.92 -17.91
C ALA A 204 28.38 19.18 -17.69
N GLN A 205 28.41 17.86 -17.85
CA GLN A 205 27.27 16.99 -17.59
C GLN A 205 26.69 17.25 -16.19
N GLY A 206 25.36 17.36 -16.09
CA GLY A 206 24.67 17.56 -14.82
C GLY A 206 24.71 18.98 -14.26
N GLN A 207 25.49 19.92 -14.85
CA GLN A 207 25.61 21.28 -14.32
C GLN A 207 24.34 22.11 -14.48
N ARG A 208 23.54 21.87 -15.53
CA ARG A 208 22.29 22.60 -15.75
C ARG A 208 21.17 22.05 -14.87
N PHE A 209 21.14 20.73 -14.69
CA PHE A 209 20.35 20.03 -13.69
C PHE A 209 20.85 18.59 -13.54
N ALA A 210 20.69 18.05 -12.34
CA ALA A 210 20.86 16.66 -12.02
C ALA A 210 19.71 16.25 -11.09
N LEU A 211 18.86 15.35 -11.55
CA LEU A 211 17.75 14.79 -10.80
C LEU A 211 18.03 13.32 -10.57
N ASP A 212 18.46 12.97 -9.37
CA ASP A 212 18.49 11.56 -9.00
C ASP A 212 17.09 11.10 -8.58
N VAL A 213 16.74 9.89 -9.00
CA VAL A 213 15.52 9.19 -8.57
C VAL A 213 15.81 8.31 -7.33
N ALA A 214 17.09 8.10 -6.99
CA ALA A 214 17.54 7.32 -5.84
C ALA A 214 17.32 8.01 -4.47
N THR A 215 17.29 9.35 -4.43
CA THR A 215 16.99 10.17 -3.25
C THR A 215 16.21 11.42 -3.69
N PRO A 216 15.49 12.13 -2.81
CA PRO A 216 14.12 11.88 -2.30
C PRO A 216 12.99 11.71 -3.36
N CYS A 217 13.32 11.36 -4.60
CA CYS A 217 12.37 11.06 -5.68
C CYS A 217 11.96 9.58 -5.76
N SER A 218 12.32 8.77 -4.75
CA SER A 218 11.93 7.36 -4.58
C SER A 218 10.44 7.15 -4.90
N GLY A 219 10.13 6.78 -6.14
CA GLY A 219 8.77 6.58 -6.64
C GLY A 219 8.02 5.45 -5.93
N ILE A 220 8.67 4.76 -4.99
CA ILE A 220 8.14 3.68 -4.15
C ILE A 220 7.04 4.21 -3.24
N ARG A 221 7.29 5.34 -2.54
CA ARG A 221 6.32 5.93 -1.60
C ARG A 221 5.02 6.28 -2.31
N SER A 222 5.13 6.95 -3.46
CA SER A 222 3.96 7.32 -4.25
C SER A 222 3.31 6.09 -4.91
N LEU A 223 4.07 5.10 -5.37
CA LEU A 223 3.52 3.89 -5.98
C LEU A 223 2.67 3.08 -5.02
N PHE A 224 3.18 2.67 -3.86
CA PHE A 224 2.40 1.85 -2.91
C PHE A 224 1.22 2.62 -2.32
N ALA A 225 1.41 3.91 -2.00
CA ALA A 225 0.30 4.76 -1.54
C ALA A 225 -0.79 4.90 -2.62
N LEU A 226 -0.43 5.09 -3.89
CA LEU A 226 -1.39 5.17 -4.99
C LEU A 226 -2.08 3.84 -5.27
N MET A 227 -1.37 2.71 -5.16
CA MET A 227 -1.97 1.37 -5.26
C MET A 227 -3.01 1.15 -4.16
N MET A 228 -2.68 1.52 -2.91
CA MET A 228 -3.60 1.46 -1.77
C MET A 228 -4.83 2.33 -2.00
N VAL A 229 -4.66 3.60 -2.37
CA VAL A 229 -5.77 4.52 -2.64
C VAL A 229 -6.61 4.04 -3.82
N SER A 230 -5.98 3.50 -4.87
CA SER A 230 -6.67 2.94 -6.03
C SER A 230 -7.50 1.71 -5.67
N ALA A 231 -6.98 0.82 -4.83
CA ALA A 231 -7.71 -0.35 -4.35
C ALA A 231 -8.94 0.07 -3.51
N LEU A 232 -8.77 1.04 -2.62
CA LEU A 232 -9.86 1.57 -1.79
C LEU A 232 -10.93 2.25 -2.66
N TYR A 233 -10.51 3.15 -3.56
CA TYR A 233 -11.40 3.86 -4.46
C TYR A 233 -12.17 2.89 -5.38
N ALA A 234 -11.48 1.91 -5.95
CA ALA A 234 -12.09 0.86 -6.77
C ALA A 234 -13.17 0.11 -6.00
N HIS A 235 -12.90 -0.28 -4.75
CA HIS A 235 -13.84 -1.01 -3.94
C HIS A 235 -15.10 -0.21 -3.60
N LEU A 236 -14.95 1.09 -3.32
CA LEU A 236 -16.05 1.97 -2.93
C LEU A 236 -16.85 2.52 -4.12
N SER A 237 -16.22 2.71 -5.28
CA SER A 237 -16.83 3.43 -6.42
C SER A 237 -17.24 2.53 -7.59
N LEU A 238 -16.69 1.32 -7.69
CA LEU A 238 -17.01 0.38 -8.76
C LEU A 238 -17.84 -0.76 -8.21
N GLU A 239 -18.79 -1.25 -9.01
CA GLU A 239 -19.64 -2.38 -8.62
C GLU A 239 -18.99 -3.71 -9.04
N LYS A 240 -18.59 -3.81 -10.32
CA LYS A 240 -18.14 -5.07 -10.94
C LYS A 240 -16.69 -5.42 -10.55
N THR A 241 -16.45 -6.65 -10.13
CA THR A 241 -15.12 -7.14 -9.71
C THR A 241 -14.04 -6.99 -10.79
N TRP A 242 -14.40 -7.19 -12.07
CA TRP A 242 -13.44 -7.02 -13.17
C TRP A 242 -12.99 -5.56 -13.31
N GLN A 243 -13.88 -4.58 -13.09
CA GLN A 243 -13.52 -3.15 -13.12
C GLN A 243 -12.59 -2.82 -11.96
N LYS A 244 -12.88 -3.35 -10.76
CA LYS A 244 -12.04 -3.19 -9.58
C LYS A 244 -10.63 -3.70 -9.83
N LEU A 245 -10.52 -4.92 -10.35
CA LEU A 245 -9.24 -5.55 -10.64
C LEU A 245 -8.49 -4.83 -11.76
N THR A 246 -9.20 -4.39 -12.81
CA THR A 246 -8.59 -3.64 -13.92
C THR A 246 -8.01 -2.32 -13.43
N LEU A 247 -8.75 -1.56 -12.62
CA LEU A 247 -8.27 -0.29 -12.07
C LEU A 247 -7.08 -0.50 -11.13
N PHE A 248 -7.13 -1.54 -10.28
CA PHE A 248 -6.01 -1.89 -9.42
C PHE A 248 -4.76 -2.29 -10.20
N LEU A 249 -4.89 -3.13 -11.24
CA LEU A 249 -3.77 -3.53 -12.08
C LEU A 249 -3.19 -2.37 -12.91
N LEU A 250 -3.99 -1.35 -13.21
CA LEU A 250 -3.53 -0.14 -13.88
C LEU A 250 -2.86 0.87 -12.92
N SER A 251 -3.06 0.73 -11.61
CA SER A 251 -2.54 1.69 -10.64
C SER A 251 -1.01 1.87 -10.65
N PRO A 252 -0.16 0.85 -10.89
CA PRO A 252 1.28 1.07 -11.07
C PRO A 252 1.60 1.93 -12.30
N ALA A 253 0.85 1.77 -13.39
CA ALA A 253 1.01 2.60 -14.59
C ALA A 253 0.59 4.05 -14.33
N LEU A 254 -0.50 4.27 -13.59
CA LEU A 254 -0.91 5.62 -13.15
C LEU A 254 0.14 6.27 -12.23
N ALA A 255 0.78 5.48 -11.36
CA ALA A 255 1.89 5.96 -10.54
C ALA A 255 3.12 6.33 -11.38
N VAL A 256 3.46 5.56 -12.42
CA VAL A 256 4.51 5.92 -13.38
C VAL A 256 4.18 7.23 -14.09
N LEU A 257 2.94 7.42 -14.55
CA LEU A 257 2.50 8.67 -15.19
C LEU A 257 2.60 9.88 -14.24
N GLY A 258 2.17 9.75 -12.99
CA GLY A 258 2.29 10.81 -12.00
C GLY A 258 3.76 11.15 -11.70
N ASN A 259 4.63 10.15 -11.55
CA ASN A 259 6.05 10.36 -11.30
C ASN A 259 6.77 10.95 -12.53
N PHE A 260 6.37 10.57 -13.75
CA PHE A 260 6.80 11.21 -14.99
C PHE A 260 6.48 12.71 -14.98
N ALA A 261 5.24 13.08 -14.63
CA ALA A 261 4.81 14.46 -14.56
C ALA A 261 5.61 15.28 -13.51
N ARG A 262 5.90 14.68 -12.34
CA ARG A 262 6.78 15.27 -11.33
C ARG A 262 8.20 15.50 -11.86
N MET A 263 8.79 14.54 -12.55
CA MET A 263 10.15 14.70 -13.08
C MET A 263 10.24 15.79 -14.14
N VAL A 264 9.23 15.91 -15.00
CA VAL A 264 9.14 17.04 -15.94
C VAL A 264 9.02 18.36 -15.18
N MET A 265 8.14 18.45 -14.17
CA MET A 265 7.95 19.64 -13.36
C MET A 265 9.23 20.06 -12.61
N LEU A 266 9.95 19.11 -12.01
CA LEU A 266 11.22 19.36 -11.32
C LEU A 266 12.32 19.77 -12.30
N THR A 267 12.36 19.17 -13.49
CA THR A 267 13.34 19.55 -14.53
C THR A 267 13.12 20.98 -14.98
N VAL A 268 11.89 21.33 -15.36
CA VAL A 268 11.53 22.68 -15.78
C VAL A 268 11.75 23.68 -14.64
N GLY A 269 11.32 23.34 -13.42
CA GLY A 269 11.55 24.14 -12.23
C GLY A 269 13.04 24.40 -11.99
N THR A 270 13.88 23.39 -12.15
CA THR A 270 15.34 23.52 -11.99
C THR A 270 15.95 24.43 -13.05
N ILE A 271 15.49 24.32 -14.30
CA ILE A 271 15.99 25.16 -15.41
C ILE A 271 15.59 26.63 -15.23
N VAL A 272 14.37 26.90 -14.73
CA VAL A 272 13.82 28.26 -14.63
C VAL A 272 14.19 28.96 -13.32
N LEU A 273 14.11 28.24 -12.19
CA LEU A 273 14.27 28.79 -10.84
C LEU A 273 15.63 28.45 -10.21
N GLY A 274 16.40 27.55 -10.84
CA GLY A 274 17.63 26.99 -10.29
C GLY A 274 17.37 25.79 -9.36
N SER A 275 18.40 24.94 -9.22
CA SER A 275 18.34 23.71 -8.41
C SER A 275 18.10 23.97 -6.92
N ALA A 276 18.64 25.06 -6.39
CA ALA A 276 18.48 25.43 -4.98
C ALA A 276 17.02 25.72 -4.60
N VAL A 277 16.21 26.24 -5.54
CA VAL A 277 14.79 26.60 -5.30
C VAL A 277 13.84 25.48 -5.71
N ALA A 278 14.18 24.73 -6.77
CA ALA A 278 13.32 23.67 -7.28
C ALA A 278 13.45 22.34 -6.53
N ILE A 279 14.64 22.04 -6.01
CA ILE A 279 14.95 20.77 -5.33
C ILE A 279 15.25 21.05 -3.87
N GLY A 280 16.26 21.87 -3.59
CA GLY A 280 16.80 22.06 -2.24
C GLY A 280 17.90 21.06 -1.89
N THR A 281 18.10 20.81 -0.60
CA THR A 281 19.00 19.74 -0.11
C THR A 281 18.19 18.47 0.18
N GLU A 282 18.88 17.32 0.30
CA GLU A 282 18.19 16.06 0.61
C GLU A 282 17.49 16.07 1.98
N GLU A 283 18.11 16.71 2.98
CA GLU A 283 17.56 16.83 4.34
C GLU A 283 16.41 17.86 4.42
N HIS A 284 16.44 18.88 3.56
CA HIS A 284 15.46 19.97 3.56
C HIS A 284 14.98 20.25 2.13
N PRO A 285 14.04 19.43 1.61
CA PRO A 285 13.44 19.68 0.31
C PRO A 285 12.70 21.01 0.30
N THR A 286 12.80 21.72 -0.81
CA THR A 286 12.11 23.01 -1.01
C THR A 286 10.59 22.83 -1.07
N THR A 287 9.86 23.92 -0.86
CA THR A 287 8.40 23.95 -1.06
C THR A 287 8.01 23.54 -2.48
N PHE A 288 8.83 23.88 -3.48
CA PHE A 288 8.59 23.46 -4.87
C PHE A 288 8.69 21.94 -5.02
N HIS A 289 9.73 21.33 -4.42
CA HIS A 289 9.90 19.88 -4.42
C HIS A 289 8.73 19.16 -3.73
N MET A 290 8.28 19.69 -2.59
CA MET A 290 7.12 19.16 -1.87
C MET A 290 5.83 19.30 -2.68
N ALA A 291 5.60 20.45 -3.31
CA ALA A 291 4.46 20.69 -4.20
C ALA A 291 4.45 19.74 -5.40
N ALA A 292 5.62 19.47 -5.98
CA ALA A 292 5.77 18.49 -7.06
C ALA A 292 5.42 17.06 -6.60
N GLY A 293 5.63 16.73 -5.32
CA GLY A 293 5.15 15.50 -4.70
C GLY A 293 3.61 15.41 -4.67
N PHE A 294 2.92 16.47 -4.24
CA PHE A 294 1.44 16.53 -4.27
C PHE A 294 0.89 16.48 -5.70
N PHE A 295 1.62 17.07 -6.66
CA PHE A 295 1.24 17.03 -8.07
C PHE A 295 1.18 15.61 -8.64
N VAL A 296 2.05 14.70 -8.20
CA VAL A 296 1.98 13.26 -8.54
C VAL A 296 0.60 12.70 -8.20
N PHE A 297 0.10 12.99 -6.99
CA PHE A 297 -1.20 12.51 -6.54
C PHE A 297 -2.34 13.13 -7.35
N ILE A 298 -2.27 14.42 -7.70
CA ILE A 298 -3.30 15.06 -8.53
C ILE A 298 -3.39 14.37 -9.90
N VAL A 299 -2.25 14.14 -10.56
CA VAL A 299 -2.21 13.49 -11.87
C VAL A 299 -2.69 12.04 -11.78
N ALA A 300 -2.19 11.28 -10.78
CA ALA A 300 -2.54 9.88 -10.62
C ALA A 300 -4.01 9.69 -10.23
N LEU A 301 -4.54 10.49 -9.30
CA LEU A 301 -5.96 10.44 -8.90
C LEU A 301 -6.88 10.91 -10.04
N GLY A 302 -6.49 11.96 -10.77
CA GLY A 302 -7.22 12.41 -11.96
C GLY A 302 -7.29 11.31 -13.03
N GLY A 303 -6.15 10.65 -13.30
CA GLY A 303 -6.07 9.50 -14.20
C GLY A 303 -6.91 8.32 -13.72
N MET A 304 -6.86 8.00 -12.43
CA MET A 304 -7.66 6.95 -11.80
C MET A 304 -9.17 7.20 -11.98
N VAL A 305 -9.63 8.43 -11.72
CA VAL A 305 -11.04 8.81 -11.91
C VAL A 305 -11.43 8.76 -13.39
N GLY A 306 -10.55 9.18 -14.30
CA GLY A 306 -10.75 9.09 -15.74
C GLY A 306 -10.92 7.63 -16.21
N VAL A 307 -10.03 6.74 -15.79
CA VAL A 307 -10.10 5.31 -16.08
C VAL A 307 -11.36 4.69 -15.48
N SER A 308 -11.69 5.03 -14.23
CA SER A 308 -12.90 4.58 -13.56
C SER A 308 -14.16 4.91 -14.36
N ARG A 309 -14.30 6.16 -14.83
CA ARG A 309 -15.43 6.58 -15.67
C ARG A 309 -15.48 5.84 -17.01
N CYS A 310 -14.32 5.61 -17.63
CA CYS A 310 -14.24 4.82 -18.86
C CYS A 310 -14.71 3.37 -18.63
N LEU A 311 -14.24 2.73 -17.55
CA LEU A 311 -14.63 1.37 -17.18
C LEU A 311 -16.13 1.25 -16.89
N GLN A 312 -16.71 2.23 -16.20
CA GLN A 312 -18.15 2.29 -15.95
C GLN A 312 -18.95 2.42 -17.25
N SER A 313 -18.53 3.30 -18.17
CA SER A 313 -19.17 3.45 -19.49
C SER A 313 -19.15 2.17 -20.33
N ILE A 314 -18.04 1.42 -20.31
CA ILE A 314 -17.94 0.12 -21.00
C ILE A 314 -18.88 -0.91 -20.33
N GLY A 315 -18.98 -0.87 -19.00
CA GLY A 315 -19.81 -1.78 -18.22
C GLY A 315 -21.31 -1.63 -18.50
N THR A 316 -21.81 -0.40 -18.69
CA THR A 316 -23.22 -0.12 -19.00
C THR A 316 -23.54 -0.38 -20.48
N SER A 317 -22.57 -0.16 -21.38
CA SER A 317 -22.78 -0.46 -22.80
C SER A 317 -22.92 -1.95 -23.10
N LYS A 318 -22.30 -2.84 -22.30
CA LYS A 318 -22.47 -4.29 -22.43
C LYS A 318 -23.87 -4.75 -21.97
N GLU A 319 -24.36 -4.21 -20.86
CA GLU A 319 -25.72 -4.52 -20.35
C GLU A 319 -26.84 -4.05 -21.28
N LYS A 320 -26.60 -3.03 -22.12
CA LYS A 320 -27.60 -2.56 -23.09
C LYS A 320 -27.61 -3.38 -24.39
N LYS A 321 -26.63 -4.27 -24.59
CA LYS A 321 -26.49 -5.13 -25.78
C LYS A 321 -26.89 -6.59 -25.50
N GLU A 322 -26.98 -6.97 -24.23
CA GLU A 322 -27.55 -8.24 -23.76
C GLU A 322 -29.05 -8.07 -23.49
#